data_AF-A0A2P6SGG6-F1
#
_entry.id   AF-A0A2P6SGG6-F1
#
_cell.length_a   1.000
_cell.length_b   1.000
_cell.length_c   1.000
_cell.angle_alpha   90.00
_cell.angle_beta   90.00
_cell.angle_gamma   90.00
#
_symmetry.space_group_name_H-M   'P 1'
#
loop_
_entity.id
_entity.type
_entity.pdbx_description
1 polymer ?
#
loop_
_entity_poly.entity_id
_entity_poly.type
_entity_poly.pdbx_seq_one_letter_code
_entity_poly.pdbx_strand_id
1 'polypeptide(L)'
;MMTPRKVSEDRGSPQHFRHTPLQVIHIVGNFLRIWSIYSLYRYLSQTGASVVLFLFICLIPASILFLILQKPWKGRPLSNTQVVPSIINGGITALYFILWGKGLKSCGPLRAIMAEYSGAILGVLSAVLYGRKGHAWKKIGGLIAMVASFYFLSQGWATETYSPFYILS
;
A
#
# COMPACT_ATOMS: atom_id res chain seq x y z
N MET A 1 -51.80 -24.04 11.78
CA MET A 1 -50.62 -23.81 12.64
C MET A 1 -49.51 -24.73 12.17
N MET A 2 -48.45 -24.16 11.59
CA MET A 2 -47.29 -24.91 11.07
C MET A 2 -46.10 -24.67 12.00
N THR A 3 -45.56 -25.76 12.53
CA THR A 3 -44.37 -25.80 13.38
C THR A 3 -43.14 -25.44 12.56
N PRO A 4 -42.27 -24.50 12.98
CA PRO A 4 -41.06 -24.19 12.25
C PRO A 4 -40.04 -25.31 12.40
N ARG A 5 -39.56 -25.84 11.27
CA ARG A 5 -38.45 -26.79 11.17
C ARG A 5 -37.18 -26.10 11.69
N LYS A 6 -36.52 -26.66 12.71
CA LYS A 6 -35.19 -26.26 13.15
C LYS A 6 -34.20 -26.52 12.02
N VAL A 7 -33.58 -25.46 11.51
CA VAL A 7 -32.40 -25.56 10.66
C VAL A 7 -31.26 -26.02 11.55
N SER A 8 -30.79 -27.25 11.34
CA SER A 8 -29.59 -27.78 11.99
C SER A 8 -28.38 -26.98 11.50
N GLU A 9 -27.86 -26.11 12.36
CA GLU A 9 -26.49 -25.60 12.28
C GLU A 9 -25.54 -26.77 12.52
N ASP A 10 -25.16 -27.48 11.45
CA ASP A 10 -23.98 -28.32 11.50
C ASP A 10 -23.21 -28.23 10.18
N ARG A 11 -22.16 -27.41 10.21
CA ARG A 11 -20.93 -27.55 9.43
C ARG A 11 -19.94 -26.51 9.93
N GLY A 12 -19.24 -26.89 10.99
CA GLY A 12 -17.98 -26.28 11.38
C GLY A 12 -17.01 -26.31 10.20
N SER A 13 -16.85 -25.16 9.54
CA SER A 13 -15.70 -24.89 8.68
C SER A 13 -14.69 -24.12 9.52
N PRO A 14 -13.43 -24.58 9.64
CA PRO A 14 -12.45 -23.86 10.43
C PRO A 14 -12.09 -22.56 9.69
N GLN A 15 -12.63 -21.44 10.17
CA GLN A 15 -12.33 -20.09 9.66
C GLN A 15 -10.81 -19.80 9.65
N HIS A 16 -10.03 -20.47 10.51
CA HIS A 16 -8.58 -20.36 10.59
C HIS A 16 -7.84 -20.66 9.27
N PHE A 17 -8.28 -21.65 8.47
CA PHE A 17 -7.56 -22.08 7.26
C PHE A 17 -7.65 -21.08 6.09
N ARG A 18 -8.66 -20.20 6.09
CA ARG A 18 -8.81 -19.16 5.05
C ARG A 18 -7.96 -17.91 5.34
N HIS A 19 -7.55 -17.71 6.59
CA HIS A 19 -6.77 -16.53 6.99
C HIS A 19 -5.26 -16.72 6.81
N THR A 20 -4.74 -17.93 6.98
CA THR A 20 -3.31 -18.25 6.83
C THR A 20 -2.72 -17.89 5.45
N PRO A 21 -3.35 -18.25 4.30
CA PRO A 21 -2.77 -17.90 3.00
C PRO A 21 -2.77 -16.39 2.73
N LEU A 22 -3.80 -15.67 3.18
CA LEU A 22 -3.89 -14.21 3.05
C LEU A 22 -2.82 -13.50 3.91
N GLN A 23 -2.56 -14.02 5.11
CA GLN A 23 -1.49 -13.51 5.98
C GLN A 23 -0.10 -13.72 5.37
N VAL A 24 0.15 -14.91 4.81
CA VAL A 24 1.42 -15.19 4.12
C VAL A 24 1.63 -14.25 2.93
N ILE A 25 0.61 -14.07 2.08
CA ILE A 25 0.68 -13.12 0.96
C ILE A 25 0.95 -11.70 1.47
N HIS A 26 0.30 -11.29 2.56
CA HIS A 26 0.51 -9.97 3.14
C HIS A 26 1.95 -9.76 3.64
N ILE A 27 2.49 -10.73 4.39
CA ILE A 27 3.85 -10.66 4.94
C ILE A 27 4.87 -10.64 3.81
N VAL A 28 4.77 -11.59 2.87
CA VAL A 28 5.68 -11.68 1.72
C VAL A 28 5.59 -10.44 0.85
N GLY A 29 4.38 -9.94 0.60
CA GLY A 29 4.16 -8.70 -0.16
C GLY A 29 4.79 -7.49 0.50
N ASN A 30 4.66 -7.33 1.82
CA ASN A 30 5.31 -6.25 2.55
C ASN A 30 6.84 -6.36 2.53
N PHE A 31 7.38 -7.58 2.69
CA PHE A 31 8.81 -7.81 2.59
C PHE A 31 9.35 -7.45 1.20
N LEU A 32 8.72 -7.97 0.13
CA LEU A 32 9.10 -7.66 -1.25
C LEU A 32 8.98 -6.16 -1.56
N ARG A 33 7.98 -5.48 -0.98
CA ARG A 33 7.84 -4.03 -1.10
C ARG A 33 9.02 -3.30 -0.48
N ILE A 34 9.36 -3.58 0.77
CA ILE A 34 10.49 -2.93 1.45
C ILE A 34 11.78 -3.21 0.67
N TRP A 35 12.01 -4.47 0.29
CA TRP A 35 13.15 -4.86 -0.53
C TRP A 35 13.24 -4.08 -1.84
N SER A 36 12.13 -3.94 -2.55
CA SER A 36 12.05 -3.19 -3.81
C SER A 36 12.38 -1.71 -3.62
N ILE A 37 11.87 -1.07 -2.57
CA ILE A 37 12.14 0.35 -2.25
C ILE A 37 13.64 0.57 -1.97
N TYR A 38 14.26 -0.30 -1.16
CA TYR A 38 15.69 -0.21 -0.87
C TYR A 38 16.55 -0.48 -2.10
N SER A 39 16.17 -1.48 -2.91
CA SER A 39 16.85 -1.80 -4.17
C SER A 39 16.76 -0.64 -5.16
N LEU A 40 15.59 -0.02 -5.27
CA LEU A 40 15.35 1.15 -6.10
C LEU A 40 16.20 2.34 -5.65
N TYR A 41 16.21 2.64 -4.35
CA TYR A 41 17.02 3.71 -3.79
C TYR A 41 18.51 3.49 -4.10
N ARG A 42 19.02 2.27 -3.88
CA ARG A 42 20.42 1.92 -4.15
C ARG A 42 20.74 2.06 -5.63
N TYR A 43 19.89 1.53 -6.51
CA TYR A 43 20.08 1.63 -7.95
C TYR A 43 20.12 3.09 -8.42
N LEU A 44 19.14 3.91 -8.03
CA LEU A 44 19.06 5.33 -8.42
C LEU A 44 20.21 6.18 -7.85
N SER A 45 20.69 5.83 -6.66
CA SER A 45 21.80 6.53 -6.01
C SER A 45 23.14 6.16 -6.62
N GLN A 46 23.37 4.88 -6.92
CA GLN A 46 24.64 4.40 -7.49
C GLN A 46 24.79 4.74 -8.98
N THR A 47 23.72 4.61 -9.76
CA THR A 47 23.78 4.85 -11.22
C THR A 47 23.51 6.29 -11.61
N GLY A 48 22.96 7.10 -10.69
CA GLY A 48 22.51 8.45 -11.00
C GLY A 48 21.32 8.51 -11.97
N ALA A 49 20.70 7.37 -12.30
CA ALA A 49 19.66 7.27 -13.31
C ALA A 49 18.47 8.22 -13.06
N SER A 50 17.81 8.59 -14.17
CA SER A 50 16.58 9.39 -14.13
C SER A 50 15.44 8.56 -13.52
N VAL A 51 14.85 9.08 -12.44
CA VAL A 51 13.66 8.51 -11.79
C VAL A 51 12.53 8.33 -12.81
N VAL A 52 12.33 9.33 -13.67
CA VAL A 52 11.25 9.32 -14.67
C VAL A 52 11.48 8.18 -15.66
N LEU A 53 12.70 8.07 -16.20
CA LEU A 53 13.05 7.01 -17.16
C LEU A 53 12.88 5.62 -16.54
N PHE A 54 13.35 5.44 -15.31
CA PHE A 54 13.20 4.19 -14.56
C PHE A 54 11.71 3.80 -14.42
N LEU A 55 10.86 4.75 -14.00
CA LEU A 55 9.43 4.52 -13.86
C LEU A 55 8.77 4.12 -15.19
N PHE A 56 9.12 4.78 -16.29
CA PHE A 56 8.61 4.41 -17.62
C PHE A 56 9.01 2.99 -18.02
N ILE A 57 10.28 2.62 -17.83
CA ILE A 57 10.79 1.28 -18.13
C ILE A 57 10.10 0.20 -17.29
N CYS A 58 9.70 0.50 -16.06
CA CYS A 58 8.94 -0.44 -15.24
C CYS A 58 7.45 -0.49 -15.61
N LEU A 59 6.82 0.65 -15.84
CA LEU A 59 5.36 0.76 -16.02
C LEU A 59 4.90 0.28 -17.40
N ILE A 60 5.67 0.53 -18.46
CA ILE A 60 5.27 0.10 -19.82
C ILE A 60 5.18 -1.43 -19.90
N PRO A 61 6.22 -2.21 -19.56
CA PRO A 61 6.13 -3.68 -19.61
C PRO A 61 5.08 -4.23 -18.65
N ALA A 62 4.93 -3.64 -17.45
CA ALA A 62 3.91 -4.04 -16.50
C ALA A 62 2.49 -3.83 -17.09
N SER A 63 2.24 -2.70 -17.74
CA SER A 63 0.95 -2.44 -18.40
C SER A 63 0.65 -3.46 -19.50
N ILE A 64 1.64 -3.80 -20.33
CA ILE A 64 1.51 -4.82 -21.37
C ILE A 64 1.18 -6.18 -20.75
N LEU A 65 1.91 -6.58 -19.69
CA LEU A 65 1.65 -7.82 -18.98
C LEU A 65 0.23 -7.87 -18.40
N PHE A 66 -0.24 -6.80 -17.77
CA PHE A 66 -1.60 -6.71 -17.25
C PHE A 66 -2.65 -6.81 -18.36
N LEU A 67 -2.42 -6.18 -19.52
CA LEU A 67 -3.33 -6.30 -20.68
C LEU A 67 -3.38 -7.73 -21.24
N ILE A 68 -2.26 -8.46 -21.21
CA ILE A 68 -2.21 -9.86 -21.61
C ILE A 68 -2.98 -10.73 -20.62
N LEU A 69 -2.75 -10.54 -19.31
CA LEU A 69 -3.41 -11.29 -18.23
C LEU A 69 -4.92 -11.05 -18.16
N GLN A 70 -5.41 -9.92 -18.69
CA GLN A 70 -6.84 -9.62 -18.78
C GLN A 70 -7.58 -10.48 -19.83
N LYS A 71 -6.89 -11.32 -20.61
CA LYS A 71 -7.53 -12.25 -21.55
C LYS A 71 -8.16 -13.45 -20.83
N PRO A 72 -9.38 -13.89 -21.22
CA PRO A 72 -10.28 -13.27 -22.20
C PRO A 72 -10.89 -11.97 -21.67
N TRP A 73 -10.99 -10.95 -22.53
CA TRP A 73 -11.47 -9.61 -22.21
C TRP A 73 -12.97 -9.66 -21.87
N LYS A 74 -13.29 -9.99 -20.62
CA LYS A 74 -14.65 -10.12 -20.09
C LYS A 74 -15.15 -8.84 -19.40
N GLY A 75 -14.43 -7.73 -19.57
CA GLY A 75 -14.75 -6.43 -18.98
C GLY A 75 -15.90 -5.73 -19.70
N ARG A 76 -16.65 -4.88 -18.97
CA ARG A 76 -17.62 -3.97 -19.58
C ARG A 76 -16.88 -2.82 -20.28
N PRO A 77 -17.38 -2.31 -21.42
CA PRO A 77 -16.81 -1.13 -22.04
C PRO A 77 -16.88 0.06 -21.07
N LEU A 78 -15.82 0.86 -21.04
CA LEU A 78 -15.78 2.06 -20.21
C LEU A 78 -16.72 3.11 -20.80
N SER A 79 -17.62 3.66 -20.00
CA SER A 79 -18.49 4.75 -20.43
C SER A 79 -17.66 5.98 -20.79
N ASN A 80 -18.05 6.74 -21.83
CA ASN A 80 -17.40 8.01 -22.19
C ASN A 80 -17.33 8.98 -20.99
N THR A 81 -18.28 8.91 -20.06
CA THR A 81 -18.29 9.69 -18.82
C THR A 81 -17.19 9.31 -17.82
N GLN A 82 -16.64 8.10 -17.93
CA GLN A 82 -15.60 7.57 -17.03
C GLN A 82 -14.19 7.70 -17.64
N VAL A 83 -14.08 7.94 -18.94
CA VAL A 83 -12.79 8.11 -19.63
C VAL A 83 -12.04 9.32 -19.07
N VAL A 84 -12.69 10.49 -19.00
CA VAL A 84 -12.05 11.73 -18.53
C VAL A 84 -11.55 11.60 -17.08
N PRO A 85 -12.36 11.17 -16.09
CA PRO A 85 -11.87 10.92 -14.74
C PRO A 85 -10.73 9.90 -14.66
N SER A 86 -10.75 8.87 -15.50
CA SER A 86 -9.70 7.84 -15.53
C SER A 86 -8.37 8.39 -16.03
N ILE A 87 -8.40 9.25 -17.07
CA ILE A 87 -7.20 9.94 -17.58
C ILE A 87 -6.63 10.87 -16.50
N ILE A 88 -7.49 11.66 -15.84
CA ILE A 88 -7.07 12.54 -14.74
C ILE A 88 -6.44 11.73 -13.60
N ASN A 89 -7.08 10.65 -13.17
CA ASN A 89 -6.55 9.78 -12.12
C ASN A 89 -5.21 9.14 -12.52
N GLY A 90 -5.06 8.73 -13.78
CA GLY A 90 -3.80 8.26 -14.34
C GLY A 90 -2.69 9.32 -14.28
N GLY A 91 -3.01 10.56 -14.67
CA GLY A 91 -2.09 11.69 -14.58
C GLY A 91 -1.65 12.01 -13.14
N ILE A 92 -2.60 12.03 -12.20
CA ILE A 92 -2.30 12.22 -10.76
C ILE A 92 -1.40 11.08 -10.26
N THR A 93 -1.70 9.84 -10.64
CA THR A 93 -0.90 8.65 -10.24
C THR A 93 0.52 8.73 -10.78
N ALA A 94 0.70 9.17 -12.04
CA ALA A 94 2.03 9.36 -12.63
C ALA A 94 2.82 10.46 -11.90
N LEU A 95 2.18 11.59 -11.61
CA LEU A 95 2.80 12.68 -10.85
C LEU A 95 3.19 12.21 -9.44
N TYR A 96 2.31 11.45 -8.77
CA TYR A 96 2.59 10.84 -7.47
C TYR A 96 3.84 9.97 -7.54
N PHE A 97 3.96 9.05 -8.50
CA PHE A 97 5.14 8.19 -8.61
C PHE A 97 6.43 8.96 -8.88
N ILE A 98 6.38 10.01 -9.71
CA ILE A 98 7.56 10.85 -9.98
C ILE A 98 8.01 11.59 -8.72
N LEU A 99 7.07 12.22 -8.01
CA LEU A 99 7.37 12.95 -6.77
C LEU A 99 7.85 11.99 -5.68
N TRP A 100 7.22 10.83 -5.55
CA TRP A 100 7.60 9.80 -4.62
C TRP A 100 9.01 9.27 -4.91
N GLY A 101 9.32 8.94 -6.17
CA GLY A 101 10.64 8.43 -6.55
C GLY A 101 11.75 9.49 -6.40
N LYS A 102 11.47 10.76 -6.68
CA LYS A 102 12.38 11.87 -6.38
C LYS A 102 12.57 12.04 -4.88
N GLY A 103 11.49 11.98 -4.11
CA GLY A 103 11.52 12.01 -2.64
C GLY A 103 12.39 10.89 -2.09
N LEU A 104 12.17 9.66 -2.55
CA LEU A 104 12.97 8.47 -2.21
C LEU A 104 14.46 8.71 -2.43
N LYS A 105 14.84 9.23 -3.61
CA LYS A 105 16.24 9.55 -3.93
C LYS A 105 16.82 10.62 -2.99
N SER A 106 16.02 11.63 -2.62
CA SER A 106 16.49 12.76 -1.79
C SER A 106 16.55 12.47 -0.29
N CYS A 107 15.60 11.73 0.27
CA CYS A 107 15.47 11.54 1.72
C CYS A 107 15.70 10.10 2.20
N GLY A 108 15.90 9.16 1.27
CA GLY A 108 16.18 7.76 1.57
C GLY A 108 14.92 6.90 1.79
N PRO A 109 15.08 5.56 1.82
CA PRO A 109 13.99 4.60 1.79
C PRO A 109 13.11 4.65 3.04
N LEU A 110 13.70 4.80 4.22
CA LEU A 110 12.94 4.87 5.47
C LEU A 110 12.00 6.08 5.52
N ARG A 111 12.49 7.27 5.18
CA ARG A 111 11.69 8.50 5.19
C ARG A 111 10.58 8.47 4.13
N ALA A 112 10.86 7.88 2.97
CA ALA A 112 9.85 7.66 1.94
C ALA A 112 8.75 6.71 2.43
N ILE A 113 9.10 5.58 3.05
CA ILE A 113 8.14 4.62 3.62
C ILE A 113 7.27 5.30 4.70
N MET A 114 7.88 6.07 5.61
CA MET A 114 7.15 6.84 6.61
C MET A 114 6.18 7.85 5.96
N ALA A 115 6.62 8.58 4.93
CA ALA A 115 5.76 9.52 4.21
C ALA A 115 4.57 8.81 3.55
N GLU A 116 4.73 7.59 3.03
CA GLU A 116 3.60 6.80 2.49
C GLU A 116 2.57 6.46 3.57
N TYR A 117 3.01 6.03 4.75
CA TYR A 117 2.11 5.71 5.87
C TYR A 117 1.37 6.97 6.38
N SER A 118 1.90 8.18 6.16
CA SER A 118 1.21 9.43 6.50
C SER A 118 -0.06 9.63 5.64
N GLY A 119 -0.08 9.09 4.42
CA GLY A 119 -1.27 9.07 3.58
C GLY A 119 -2.41 8.27 4.21
N ALA A 120 -2.10 7.19 4.93
CA ALA A 120 -3.11 6.43 5.67
C ALA A 120 -3.65 7.22 6.88
N ILE A 121 -2.82 8.02 7.55
CA ILE A 121 -3.27 8.98 8.58
C ILE A 121 -4.24 10.00 7.99
N LEU A 122 -3.91 10.58 6.83
CA LEU A 122 -4.80 11.50 6.12
C LEU A 122 -6.11 10.84 5.68
N GLY A 123 -6.06 9.58 5.26
CA GLY A 123 -7.26 8.78 4.95
C GLY A 123 -8.16 8.57 6.15
N VAL A 124 -7.59 8.26 7.32
CA VAL A 124 -8.35 8.13 8.59
C VAL A 124 -8.92 9.48 9.00
N LEU A 125 -8.15 10.57 8.92
CA LEU A 125 -8.62 11.94 9.21
C LEU A 125 -9.78 12.35 8.29
N SER A 126 -9.66 12.10 6.98
CA SER A 126 -10.74 12.35 6.02
C SER A 126 -11.99 11.52 6.34
N ALA A 127 -11.83 10.25 6.72
CA ALA A 127 -12.94 9.39 7.13
C ALA A 127 -13.58 9.78 8.48
N VAL A 128 -12.87 10.52 9.33
CA VAL A 128 -13.40 11.11 10.57
C VAL A 128 -14.17 12.40 10.25
N LEU A 129 -13.63 13.27 9.40
CA LEU A 129 -14.20 14.58 9.09
C LEU A 129 -15.40 14.50 8.12
N TYR A 130 -15.29 13.65 7.10
CA TYR A 130 -16.27 13.57 6.00
C TYR A 130 -17.00 12.22 5.92
N GLY A 131 -16.64 11.25 6.78
CA GLY A 131 -17.29 9.94 6.79
C GLY A 131 -18.61 9.92 7.56
N ARG A 132 -19.43 8.88 7.34
CA ARG A 132 -20.64 8.61 8.15
C ARG A 132 -20.27 8.58 9.64
N LYS A 133 -21.11 9.21 10.48
CA LYS A 133 -20.94 9.44 11.94
C LYS A 133 -20.77 8.17 12.81
N GLY A 134 -20.75 6.96 12.24
CA GLY A 134 -20.56 5.70 12.97
C GLY A 134 -19.09 5.40 13.31
N HIS A 135 -18.85 4.93 14.54
CA HIS A 135 -17.55 4.47 15.08
C HIS A 135 -16.40 5.50 15.09
N ALA A 136 -16.69 6.79 15.30
CA ALA A 136 -15.68 7.85 15.41
C ALA A 136 -14.58 7.53 16.44
N TRP A 137 -14.94 6.97 17.60
CA TRP A 137 -13.99 6.57 18.64
C TRP A 137 -12.99 5.50 18.20
N LYS A 138 -13.40 4.53 17.37
CA LYS A 138 -12.48 3.52 16.81
C LYS A 138 -11.54 4.14 15.76
N LYS A 139 -12.02 5.11 14.98
CA LYS A 139 -11.21 5.85 14.00
C LYS A 139 -10.17 6.73 14.68
N ILE A 140 -10.55 7.44 15.75
CA ILE A 140 -9.65 8.26 16.58
C ILE A 140 -8.61 7.39 17.30
N GLY A 141 -9.02 6.25 17.87
CA GLY A 141 -8.09 5.30 18.51
C GLY A 141 -7.05 4.75 17.53
N GLY A 142 -7.46 4.40 16.31
CA GLY A 142 -6.54 3.98 15.24
C GLY A 142 -5.57 5.10 14.83
N LEU A 143 -6.05 6.34 14.74
CA LEU A 143 -5.22 7.52 14.43
C LEU A 143 -4.14 7.75 15.51
N ILE A 144 -4.50 7.68 16.79
CA ILE A 144 -3.57 7.82 17.92
C ILE A 144 -2.52 6.69 17.88
N ALA A 145 -2.94 5.45 17.63
CA ALA A 145 -2.02 4.32 17.52
C ALA A 145 -1.03 4.48 16.35
N MET A 146 -1.48 4.99 15.21
CA MET A 146 -0.61 5.29 14.07
C MET A 146 0.39 6.41 14.40
N VAL A 147 -0.08 7.53 14.96
CA VAL A 147 0.80 8.65 15.35
C VAL A 147 1.82 8.23 16.40
N ALA A 148 1.43 7.41 17.39
CA ALA A 148 2.35 6.84 18.36
C ALA A 148 3.40 5.94 17.70
N SER A 149 2.99 5.08 16.75
CA SER A 149 3.92 4.22 15.99
C SER A 149 4.94 5.05 15.19
N PHE A 150 4.48 6.14 14.56
CA PHE A 150 5.35 7.09 13.87
C PHE A 150 6.31 7.82 14.80
N TYR A 151 5.82 8.23 15.96
CA TYR A 151 6.64 8.87 16.98
C TYR A 151 7.75 7.92 17.44
N PHE A 152 7.42 6.68 17.80
CA PHE A 152 8.41 5.66 18.18
C PHE A 152 9.40 5.35 17.06
N LEU A 153 8.94 5.28 15.80
CA LEU A 153 9.81 5.09 14.64
C LEU A 153 10.75 6.28 14.41
N SER A 154 10.26 7.51 14.64
CA SER A 154 11.05 8.75 14.51
C SER A 154 12.05 8.98 15.66
N GLN A 155 11.74 8.49 16.86
CA GLN A 155 12.54 8.67 18.08
C GLN A 155 13.71 7.68 18.23
N GLY A 156 14.02 6.90 17.19
CA GLY A 156 15.34 6.27 17.09
C GLY A 156 15.42 4.74 17.01
N TRP A 157 14.31 4.04 16.75
CA TRP A 157 14.38 2.62 16.33
C TRP A 157 14.90 2.42 14.89
N ALA A 158 15.14 3.52 14.18
CA ALA A 158 15.70 3.56 12.85
C ALA A 158 16.99 4.40 12.75
N THR A 159 17.65 4.64 13.90
CA THR A 159 19.04 5.16 13.96
C THR A 159 20.00 3.99 14.08
N GLU A 160 21.13 4.05 13.37
CA GLU A 160 22.17 3.01 13.28
C GLU A 160 22.63 2.47 14.65
N THR A 161 22.54 3.26 15.71
CA THR A 161 22.99 2.94 17.07
C THR A 161 22.22 1.83 17.79
N TYR A 162 21.02 1.45 17.33
CA TYR A 162 20.24 0.36 17.93
C TYR A 162 19.86 -0.75 16.93
N SER A 163 20.44 -0.73 15.74
CA SER A 163 20.27 -1.84 14.80
C SER A 163 21.17 -3.02 15.22
N PRO A 164 20.69 -4.28 15.25
CA PRO A 164 21.54 -5.44 15.50
C PRO A 164 22.58 -5.69 14.39
N PHE A 165 22.57 -4.87 13.34
CA PHE A 165 23.50 -4.91 12.21
C PHE A 165 24.64 -3.90 12.32
N TYR A 166 24.75 -3.13 13.41
CA TYR A 166 25.86 -2.19 13.60
C TYR A 166 27.23 -2.90 13.67
N ILE A 167 27.25 -4.20 13.99
CA ILE A 167 28.46 -5.03 14.09
C ILE A 167 29.05 -5.42 12.70
N LEU A 168 28.34 -5.14 11.60
CA LEU A 168 28.72 -5.54 10.25
C LEU A 168 29.16 -4.37 9.35
N SER A 169 29.30 -3.15 9.89
CA SER A 169 29.85 -1.98 9.18
C SER A 169 31.29 -1.70 9.59
#